data_AF-A0AAD5KXX6-F1
#
_entry.id   AF-A0AAD5KXX6-F1
#
_cell.length_a   1.000
_cell.length_b   1.000
_cell.length_c   1.000
_cell.angle_alpha   90.00
_cell.angle_beta   90.00
_cell.angle_gamma   90.00
#
_symmetry.space_group_name_H-M   'P 1'
#
loop_
_entity.id
_entity.type
_entity.pdbx_description
1 polymer ?
#
loop_
_entity_poly.entity_id
_entity_poly.type
_entity_poly.pdbx_seq_one_letter_code
_entity_poly.pdbx_strand_id
1 'polypeptide(L)'
;MDRSIIVMFSIMLLGCCCVQVAFGQQPKSIHNKNHMSGNSTDADRSSKFISLFSIVRFPNSPCTTSTGLNGTCFTSSECSSNGGTASGSCASGFGVCCVVTIQTCGSTTSLNSTYWQNPGYTNSYTTAGQCSLYVTKSSSDVCQLRLDFIGFTLANPDSNAKVSAGQCLVDVFTVTGQSNSVPAICGSNANQHIYMDMTPGTQTFSLNMILTGTTTSRLWNIRISQIPCGTSYTAPDNCLQYFTEPTGTLTSFNYQYATTPVIQHLAYQDYNICIRTNQGFCGISYAPCSTTTTNSEPSFAISGTDTAVAAAAFAAGTTSLVDAECGNDWLQIPCATDQINSVYTSASVAAPTGPTVGCVNKLCGVFFSAITAAAANAPVYSYTKPFNLYFHTDASEYGMASADAISTSTESFGFCLTYTQQACSSTLSKTSG
;
A
#
# COMPACT_ATOMS: atom_id res chain seq x y z
N MET A 1 -50.87 -13.71 -15.35
CA MET A 1 -49.90 -14.81 -15.20
C MET A 1 -48.85 -14.32 -14.22
N ASP A 2 -48.73 -15.07 -13.13
CA ASP A 2 -48.46 -14.58 -11.78
C ASP A 2 -47.10 -13.93 -11.53
N ARG A 3 -47.14 -12.90 -10.68
CA ARG A 3 -45.99 -12.33 -9.97
C ARG A 3 -45.94 -12.89 -8.56
N SER A 4 -44.74 -13.35 -8.21
CA SER A 4 -44.36 -14.06 -7.00
C SER A 4 -44.59 -13.32 -5.68
N ILE A 5 -45.21 -14.03 -4.74
CA ILE A 5 -44.78 -14.32 -3.37
C ILE A 5 -44.11 -13.17 -2.58
N ILE A 6 -44.88 -12.62 -1.63
CA ILE A 6 -44.42 -11.77 -0.54
C ILE A 6 -45.09 -12.26 0.77
N VAL A 7 -44.25 -12.40 1.81
CA VAL A 7 -44.53 -12.45 3.26
C VAL A 7 -45.11 -13.75 3.84
N MET A 8 -44.28 -14.43 4.64
CA MET A 8 -44.74 -15.18 5.80
C MET A 8 -43.92 -14.79 7.03
N PHE A 9 -44.61 -14.19 8.01
CA PHE A 9 -44.11 -13.84 9.33
C PHE A 9 -44.23 -15.04 10.29
N SER A 10 -43.22 -15.17 11.14
CA SER A 10 -43.12 -15.75 12.49
C SER A 10 -44.28 -16.57 13.08
N ILE A 11 -43.93 -17.74 13.64
CA ILE A 11 -44.10 -18.16 15.06
C ILE A 11 -43.89 -19.68 15.14
N MET A 12 -42.87 -20.14 15.89
CA MET A 12 -42.97 -21.34 16.73
C MET A 12 -41.77 -21.42 17.68
N LEU A 13 -42.04 -21.08 18.95
CA LEU A 13 -41.29 -21.52 20.12
C LEU A 13 -41.91 -22.84 20.58
N LEU A 14 -41.07 -23.85 20.84
CA LEU A 14 -41.04 -24.76 22.00
C LEU A 14 -40.49 -26.14 21.62
N GLY A 15 -39.49 -26.60 22.38
CA GLY A 15 -39.21 -28.02 22.55
C GLY A 15 -37.78 -28.46 22.26
N CYS A 16 -36.81 -28.08 23.11
CA CYS A 16 -35.56 -28.82 23.20
C CYS A 16 -35.25 -29.13 24.67
N CYS A 17 -35.64 -30.33 25.08
CA CYS A 17 -35.18 -30.98 26.29
C CYS A 17 -34.11 -31.99 25.84
N CYS A 18 -32.84 -31.77 26.17
CA CYS A 18 -31.82 -32.82 26.19
C CYS A 18 -30.62 -32.41 27.07
N VAL A 19 -30.62 -32.96 28.28
CA VAL A 19 -29.49 -33.58 28.99
C VAL A 19 -28.18 -32.78 29.04
N GLN A 20 -27.94 -32.14 30.19
CA GLN A 20 -26.60 -31.71 30.60
C GLN A 20 -25.73 -32.91 30.94
N VAL A 21 -24.62 -33.08 30.22
CA VAL A 21 -23.50 -33.93 30.62
C VAL A 21 -22.37 -32.99 31.05
N ALA A 22 -22.11 -32.95 32.35
CA ALA A 22 -21.00 -32.19 32.93
C ALA A 22 -19.68 -32.94 32.69
N PHE A 23 -18.76 -32.34 31.95
CA PHE A 23 -17.37 -32.80 31.88
C PHE A 23 -16.41 -31.69 32.36
N GLY A 24 -15.89 -31.92 33.57
CA GLY A 24 -14.45 -32.12 33.75
C GLY A 24 -13.53 -30.92 33.60
N GLN A 25 -13.14 -30.36 34.75
CA GLN A 25 -12.11 -29.35 34.92
C GLN A 25 -10.71 -29.81 34.48
N GLN A 26 -9.90 -28.81 34.12
CA GLN A 26 -8.47 -28.83 33.83
C GLN A 26 -7.62 -29.57 34.89
N PRO A 27 -6.53 -30.27 34.51
CA PRO A 27 -5.59 -30.80 35.49
C PRO A 27 -4.63 -29.71 36.01
N LYS A 28 -4.68 -29.51 37.33
CA LYS A 28 -3.70 -28.76 38.12
C LYS A 28 -2.39 -29.54 38.24
N SER A 29 -1.28 -28.83 38.07
CA SER A 29 0.08 -29.30 38.31
C SER A 29 0.26 -29.76 39.77
N ILE A 30 0.72 -31.00 39.95
CA ILE A 30 1.03 -31.60 41.26
C ILE A 30 2.44 -31.20 41.67
N HIS A 31 2.53 -30.44 42.76
CA HIS A 31 3.77 -30.16 43.47
C HIS A 31 4.03 -31.32 44.45
N ASN A 32 4.99 -32.19 44.15
CA ASN A 32 5.32 -33.32 45.03
C ASN A 32 6.55 -32.98 45.89
N LYS A 33 6.32 -32.74 47.20
CA LYS A 33 7.35 -32.76 48.23
C LYS A 33 7.31 -34.12 48.89
N ASN A 34 8.33 -34.95 48.67
CA ASN A 34 8.58 -36.12 49.50
C ASN A 34 9.97 -36.00 50.14
N HIS A 35 9.94 -35.87 51.46
CA HIS A 35 11.06 -36.10 52.36
C HIS A 35 10.72 -37.39 53.10
N MET A 36 11.55 -38.43 53.00
CA MET A 36 11.96 -39.25 54.14
C MET A 36 13.06 -40.26 53.75
N SER A 37 14.06 -40.26 54.63
CA SER A 37 15.13 -41.21 54.95
C SER A 37 15.03 -42.64 54.40
N GLY A 38 16.16 -43.13 53.87
CA GLY A 38 16.47 -44.54 53.63
C GLY A 38 17.94 -44.71 53.26
N ASN A 39 18.73 -45.25 54.18
CA ASN A 39 20.16 -45.52 54.05
C ASN A 39 20.38 -47.00 53.67
N SER A 40 20.99 -47.29 52.52
CA SER A 40 21.87 -48.46 52.29
C SER A 40 22.26 -48.60 50.81
N THR A 41 23.57 -48.48 50.57
CA THR A 41 24.44 -49.26 49.67
C THR A 41 23.86 -49.85 48.37
N ASP A 42 24.28 -49.34 47.22
CA ASP A 42 25.20 -50.08 46.34
C ASP A 42 25.70 -49.22 45.18
N ALA A 43 26.93 -49.49 44.75
CA ALA A 43 27.61 -48.80 43.67
C ALA A 43 27.03 -49.20 42.31
N ASP A 44 26.46 -48.24 41.58
CA ASP A 44 26.27 -48.36 40.14
C ASP A 44 26.89 -47.15 39.44
N ARG A 45 27.67 -47.45 38.39
CA ARG A 45 28.42 -46.47 37.61
C ARG A 45 27.43 -45.51 36.97
N SER A 46 27.43 -44.26 37.42
CA SER A 46 26.84 -43.14 36.67
C SER A 46 27.52 -43.08 35.30
N SER A 47 26.85 -43.62 34.29
CA SER A 47 27.07 -43.20 32.91
C SER A 47 26.70 -41.72 32.88
N LYS A 48 27.74 -40.88 32.86
CA LYS A 48 27.61 -39.47 32.50
C LYS A 48 27.14 -39.43 31.06
N PHE A 49 25.84 -39.50 30.85
CA PHE A 49 25.21 -39.05 29.62
C PHE A 49 25.44 -37.56 29.56
N ILE A 50 26.54 -37.18 28.90
CA ILE A 50 26.77 -35.79 28.52
C ILE A 50 25.68 -35.49 27.49
N SER A 51 24.65 -34.76 27.91
CA SER A 51 23.67 -34.19 26.99
C SER A 51 24.37 -33.12 26.16
N LEU A 52 25.08 -33.55 25.12
CA LEU A 52 25.90 -32.72 24.23
C LEU A 52 25.07 -31.91 23.22
N PHE A 53 23.74 -31.85 23.39
CA PHE A 53 22.89 -31.02 22.55
C PHE A 53 22.45 -29.79 23.36
N SER A 54 23.36 -28.83 23.53
CA SER A 54 22.95 -27.47 23.87
C SER A 54 22.15 -26.93 22.70
N ILE A 55 20.82 -26.99 22.79
CA ILE A 55 19.92 -26.38 21.81
C ILE A 55 20.12 -24.88 21.91
N VAL A 56 20.88 -24.30 20.96
CA VAL A 56 21.07 -22.87 20.87
C VAL A 56 19.76 -22.25 20.39
N ARG A 57 19.15 -21.42 21.24
CA ARG A 57 17.97 -20.63 20.89
C ARG A 57 18.38 -19.18 20.71
N PHE A 58 17.95 -18.58 19.62
CA PHE A 58 18.13 -17.16 19.34
C PHE A 58 16.83 -16.59 18.76
N PRO A 59 16.59 -15.27 18.90
CA PRO A 59 15.41 -14.64 18.34
C PRO A 59 15.49 -14.58 16.80
N ASN A 60 14.34 -14.77 16.16
CA ASN A 60 14.17 -14.68 14.71
C ASN A 60 14.23 -13.20 14.30
N SER A 61 15.45 -12.70 14.11
CA SER A 61 15.73 -11.29 13.81
C SER A 61 15.90 -11.07 12.30
N PRO A 62 15.60 -9.87 11.78
CA PRO A 62 15.90 -9.52 10.41
C PRO A 62 17.40 -9.64 10.10
N CYS A 63 17.71 -10.05 8.87
CA CYS A 63 19.07 -10.14 8.37
C CYS A 63 19.10 -9.81 6.88
N THR A 64 20.29 -9.56 6.33
CA THR A 64 20.48 -9.30 4.90
C THR A 64 21.34 -10.40 4.30
N THR A 65 20.93 -10.95 3.17
CA THR A 65 21.69 -11.98 2.46
C THR A 65 22.90 -11.38 1.76
N SER A 66 23.83 -12.22 1.31
CA SER A 66 24.95 -11.80 0.46
C SER A 66 24.50 -11.20 -0.88
N THR A 67 23.28 -11.48 -1.32
CA THR A 67 22.65 -10.94 -2.53
C THR A 67 21.84 -9.66 -2.28
N GLY A 68 21.82 -9.13 -1.05
CA GLY A 68 21.09 -7.93 -0.69
C GLY A 68 19.59 -8.12 -0.41
N LEU A 69 19.09 -9.37 -0.40
CA LEU A 69 17.71 -9.67 -0.02
C LEU A 69 17.55 -9.58 1.50
N ASN A 70 16.34 -9.24 1.94
CA ASN A 70 16.01 -9.23 3.36
C ASN A 70 15.51 -10.62 3.74
N GLY A 71 16.09 -11.21 4.77
CA GLY A 71 15.71 -12.52 5.30
C GLY A 71 15.39 -12.45 6.78
N THR A 72 15.04 -13.61 7.32
CA THR A 72 14.89 -13.84 8.75
C THR A 72 15.95 -14.81 9.24
N CYS A 73 16.59 -14.49 10.35
CA CYS A 73 17.59 -15.34 10.97
C CYS A 73 16.91 -16.59 11.58
N PHE A 74 17.24 -17.77 11.05
CA PHE A 74 16.73 -19.06 11.52
C PHE A 74 17.87 -20.05 11.71
N THR A 75 17.62 -21.15 12.42
CA THR A 75 18.50 -22.33 12.30
C THR A 75 18.42 -22.88 10.88
N SER A 76 19.47 -23.56 10.41
CA SER A 76 19.46 -24.18 9.07
C SER A 76 18.27 -25.14 8.90
N SER A 77 17.92 -25.89 9.94
CA SER A 77 16.77 -26.81 9.94
C SER A 77 15.44 -26.09 9.83
N GLU A 78 15.24 -24.98 10.56
CA GLU A 78 14.01 -24.18 10.47
C GLU A 78 13.90 -23.54 9.09
N CYS A 79 15.00 -23.02 8.54
CA CYS A 79 14.99 -22.42 7.22
C CYS A 79 14.54 -23.44 6.15
N SER A 80 15.13 -24.64 6.15
CA SER A 80 14.73 -25.70 5.21
C SER A 80 13.30 -26.18 5.44
N SER A 81 12.86 -26.32 6.70
CA SER A 81 11.49 -26.73 7.03
C SER A 81 10.43 -25.72 6.56
N ASN A 82 10.80 -24.44 6.55
CA ASN A 82 9.97 -23.34 6.07
C ASN A 82 10.04 -23.15 4.54
N GLY A 83 10.71 -24.04 3.81
CA GLY A 83 10.90 -23.92 2.35
C GLY A 83 11.77 -22.73 1.95
N GLY A 84 12.56 -22.19 2.88
CA GLY A 84 13.44 -21.06 2.64
C GLY A 84 14.82 -21.48 2.14
N THR A 85 15.52 -20.52 1.53
CA THR A 85 16.90 -20.65 1.08
C THR A 85 17.82 -19.95 2.07
N ALA A 86 18.81 -20.68 2.59
CA ALA A 86 19.85 -20.13 3.45
C ALA A 86 20.86 -19.32 2.63
N SER A 87 21.11 -18.07 3.00
CA SER A 87 22.08 -17.20 2.31
C SER A 87 22.76 -16.24 3.28
N GLY A 88 23.97 -16.62 3.72
CA GLY A 88 24.73 -15.90 4.75
C GLY A 88 24.45 -16.40 6.17
N SER A 89 25.30 -16.00 7.10
CA SER A 89 25.21 -16.36 8.53
C SER A 89 24.65 -15.23 9.37
N CYS A 90 23.93 -15.56 10.44
CA CYS A 90 23.40 -14.61 11.42
C CYS A 90 23.54 -15.19 12.84
N ALA A 91 23.09 -14.45 13.87
CA ALA A 91 23.18 -14.86 15.27
C ALA A 91 24.58 -15.36 15.67
N SER A 92 25.62 -14.59 15.35
CA SER A 92 27.03 -14.95 15.62
C SER A 92 27.47 -16.32 15.05
N GLY A 93 26.87 -16.74 13.94
CA GLY A 93 27.19 -18.00 13.26
C GLY A 93 26.34 -19.20 13.69
N PHE A 94 25.42 -19.03 14.65
CA PHE A 94 24.49 -20.09 15.06
C PHE A 94 23.28 -20.22 14.13
N GLY A 95 23.01 -19.21 13.29
CA GLY A 95 21.90 -19.20 12.35
C GLY A 95 22.32 -18.86 10.92
N VAL A 96 21.38 -19.04 10.01
CA VAL A 96 21.46 -18.65 8.60
C VAL A 96 20.45 -17.55 8.30
N CYS A 97 20.81 -16.63 7.40
CA CYS A 97 19.84 -15.67 6.91
C CYS A 97 18.93 -16.35 5.88
N CYS A 98 17.69 -16.60 6.28
CA CYS A 98 16.74 -17.39 5.51
C CYS A 98 15.83 -16.48 4.67
N VAL A 99 15.75 -16.76 3.36
CA VAL A 99 14.80 -16.10 2.46
C VAL A 99 13.72 -17.10 2.06
N VAL A 100 12.47 -16.79 2.41
CA VAL A 100 11.32 -17.61 2.03
C VAL A 100 10.72 -17.06 0.74
N THR A 101 10.56 -17.92 -0.26
CA THR A 101 9.96 -17.56 -1.55
C THR A 101 8.79 -18.49 -1.84
N ILE A 102 7.65 -17.91 -2.21
CA ILE A 102 6.45 -18.65 -2.57
C ILE A 102 6.10 -18.33 -4.02
N GLN A 103 6.09 -19.37 -4.86
CA GLN A 103 5.68 -19.30 -6.27
C GLN A 103 4.39 -20.06 -6.54
N THR A 104 3.91 -20.84 -5.58
CA THR A 104 2.73 -21.69 -5.73
C THR A 104 1.47 -20.92 -5.35
N CYS A 105 0.55 -20.76 -6.30
CA CYS A 105 -0.77 -20.18 -6.06
C CYS A 105 -1.58 -21.02 -5.07
N GLY A 106 -2.37 -20.37 -4.22
CA GLY A 106 -3.19 -21.00 -3.17
C GLY A 106 -2.42 -21.33 -1.88
N SER A 107 -1.14 -20.97 -1.78
CA SER A 107 -0.34 -21.20 -0.58
C SER A 107 -0.76 -20.29 0.58
N THR A 108 -0.42 -20.73 1.79
CA THR A 108 -0.58 -19.96 3.03
C THR A 108 0.77 -19.75 3.71
N THR A 109 1.01 -18.57 4.26
CA THR A 109 2.23 -18.29 5.05
C THR A 109 1.92 -17.45 6.30
N SER A 110 2.57 -17.78 7.41
CA SER A 110 2.65 -16.91 8.60
C SER A 110 4.04 -16.31 8.78
N LEU A 111 4.95 -16.53 7.83
CA LEU A 111 6.35 -16.15 7.97
C LEU A 111 6.54 -14.69 7.53
N ASN A 112 7.25 -13.94 8.37
CA ASN A 112 7.62 -12.56 8.07
C ASN A 112 8.73 -12.51 7.00
N SER A 113 8.78 -11.44 6.21
CA SER A 113 9.74 -11.26 5.11
C SER A 113 9.68 -12.37 4.05
N THR A 114 8.45 -12.71 3.63
CA THR A 114 8.21 -13.68 2.56
C THR A 114 8.16 -12.98 1.20
N TYR A 115 8.80 -13.56 0.19
CA TYR A 115 8.74 -13.09 -1.20
C TYR A 115 7.70 -13.90 -1.97
N TRP A 116 6.62 -13.24 -2.42
CA TRP A 116 5.63 -13.85 -3.29
C TRP A 116 5.93 -13.51 -4.74
N GLN A 117 6.15 -14.55 -5.53
CA GLN A 117 6.59 -14.45 -6.91
C GLN A 117 5.62 -15.19 -7.83
N ASN A 118 5.63 -14.81 -9.10
CA ASN A 118 4.88 -15.59 -10.08
C ASN A 118 5.45 -17.01 -10.23
N PRO A 119 4.61 -18.01 -10.56
CA PRO A 119 5.09 -19.33 -10.91
C PRO A 119 6.17 -19.25 -11.99
N GLY A 120 7.34 -19.84 -11.75
CA GLY A 120 8.45 -19.85 -12.70
C GLY A 120 9.26 -18.55 -12.79
N TYR A 121 9.12 -17.63 -11.83
CA TYR A 121 10.01 -16.47 -11.68
C TYR A 121 11.48 -16.92 -11.74
N THR A 122 12.36 -16.34 -12.55
CA THR A 122 12.42 -14.99 -13.16
C THR A 122 11.73 -14.80 -14.51
N ASN A 123 10.98 -15.80 -15.00
CA ASN A 123 10.32 -15.70 -16.30
C ASN A 123 8.96 -15.01 -16.20
N SER A 124 8.47 -14.51 -17.33
CA SER A 124 7.11 -13.99 -17.44
C SER A 124 6.06 -15.07 -17.26
N TYR A 125 4.97 -14.72 -16.59
CA TYR A 125 3.80 -15.57 -16.38
C TYR A 125 2.68 -15.20 -17.34
N THR A 126 2.19 -16.18 -18.11
CA THR A 126 1.18 -15.96 -19.16
C THR A 126 -0.12 -16.72 -18.91
N THR A 127 -0.22 -17.52 -17.86
CA THR A 127 -1.40 -18.34 -17.57
C THR A 127 -2.55 -17.49 -17.03
N ALA A 128 -3.74 -17.64 -17.63
CA ALA A 128 -4.98 -17.05 -17.14
C ALA A 128 -5.54 -17.82 -15.93
N GLY A 129 -6.31 -17.15 -15.09
CA GLY A 129 -6.92 -17.70 -13.89
C GLY A 129 -6.62 -16.86 -12.65
N GLN A 130 -6.93 -17.42 -11.48
CA GLN A 130 -6.66 -16.77 -10.20
C GLN A 130 -5.40 -17.34 -9.56
N CYS A 131 -4.49 -16.47 -9.13
CA CYS A 131 -3.35 -16.81 -8.29
C CYS A 131 -3.44 -16.05 -6.98
N SER A 132 -3.76 -16.74 -5.89
CA SER A 132 -3.87 -16.13 -4.56
C SER A 132 -2.74 -16.55 -3.63
N LEU A 133 -2.42 -15.70 -2.66
CA LEU A 133 -1.63 -16.03 -1.48
C LEU A 133 -2.41 -15.64 -0.23
N TYR A 134 -2.46 -16.55 0.74
CA TYR A 134 -3.04 -16.29 2.05
C TYR A 134 -1.92 -15.98 3.06
N VAL A 135 -1.98 -14.84 3.73
CA VAL A 135 -1.01 -14.51 4.77
C VAL A 135 -1.69 -14.39 6.13
N THR A 136 -1.22 -15.19 7.08
CA THR A 136 -1.72 -15.25 8.44
C THR A 136 -0.81 -14.49 9.38
N LYS A 137 -1.39 -13.92 10.44
CA LYS A 137 -0.62 -13.22 11.46
C LYS A 137 0.44 -14.14 12.07
N SER A 138 1.70 -13.68 12.11
CA SER A 138 2.79 -14.40 12.77
C SER A 138 2.65 -14.39 14.29
N SER A 139 1.99 -13.37 14.84
CA SER A 139 1.66 -13.23 16.27
C SER A 139 0.49 -12.25 16.46
N SER A 140 -0.06 -12.20 17.68
CA SER A 140 -1.09 -11.23 18.07
C SER A 140 -0.65 -9.78 17.98
N ASP A 141 0.66 -9.54 18.03
CA ASP A 141 1.24 -8.20 18.11
C ASP A 141 1.41 -7.57 16.71
N VAL A 142 1.04 -8.28 15.65
CA VAL A 142 1.06 -7.74 14.28
C VAL A 142 -0.21 -6.91 14.02
N CYS A 143 0.02 -5.65 13.65
CA CYS A 143 -1.04 -4.68 13.33
C CYS A 143 -1.17 -4.40 11.83
N GLN A 144 -0.10 -4.57 11.05
CA GLN A 144 -0.09 -4.21 9.63
C GLN A 144 0.65 -5.24 8.77
N LEU A 145 0.21 -5.40 7.52
CA LEU A 145 1.08 -5.89 6.46
C LEU A 145 1.63 -4.71 5.68
N ARG A 146 2.90 -4.83 5.28
CA ARG A 146 3.49 -4.00 4.23
C ARG A 146 3.84 -4.89 3.05
N LEU A 147 3.39 -4.50 1.88
CA LEU A 147 3.82 -5.08 0.61
C LEU A 147 4.78 -4.13 -0.07
N ASP A 148 5.96 -4.60 -0.42
CA ASP A 148 6.88 -3.88 -1.29
C ASP A 148 6.89 -4.55 -2.67
N PHE A 149 6.52 -3.79 -3.70
CA PHE A 149 6.47 -4.26 -5.08
C PHE A 149 7.87 -4.15 -5.70
N ILE A 150 8.72 -5.15 -5.50
CA ILE A 150 10.08 -5.17 -6.07
C ILE A 150 10.00 -5.26 -7.60
N GLY A 151 9.11 -6.13 -8.08
CA GLY A 151 8.69 -6.15 -9.47
C GLY A 151 7.18 -6.34 -9.51
N PHE A 152 6.49 -5.58 -10.35
CA PHE A 152 5.05 -5.69 -10.50
C PHE A 152 4.64 -5.17 -11.87
N THR A 153 4.24 -6.09 -12.74
CA THR A 153 3.76 -5.81 -14.09
C THR A 153 2.62 -6.77 -14.40
N LEU A 154 1.42 -6.21 -14.56
CA LEU A 154 0.23 -6.88 -15.07
C LEU A 154 -0.18 -6.26 -16.41
N ALA A 155 -1.26 -6.75 -17.04
CA ALA A 155 -1.89 -6.03 -18.14
C ALA A 155 -2.17 -4.57 -17.75
N ASN A 156 -1.90 -3.65 -18.67
CA ASN A 156 -2.25 -2.25 -18.50
C ASN A 156 -3.78 -2.08 -18.35
N PRO A 157 -4.24 -1.01 -17.70
CA PRO A 157 -5.66 -0.67 -17.71
C PRO A 157 -6.17 -0.46 -19.14
N ASP A 158 -7.49 -0.50 -19.31
CA ASP A 158 -8.10 -0.23 -20.59
C ASP A 158 -7.75 1.20 -21.06
N SER A 159 -7.44 1.28 -22.35
CA SER A 159 -7.07 2.51 -23.05
C SER A 159 -7.82 2.62 -24.38
N ASN A 160 -8.83 1.76 -24.60
CA ASN A 160 -9.55 1.69 -25.86
C ASN A 160 -10.71 2.68 -25.91
N ALA A 161 -11.48 2.79 -24.82
CA ALA A 161 -12.65 3.66 -24.75
C ALA A 161 -12.57 4.57 -23.52
N LYS A 162 -13.01 5.82 -23.65
CA LYS A 162 -12.97 6.80 -22.55
C LYS A 162 -13.75 6.37 -21.31
N VAL A 163 -14.90 5.72 -21.50
CA VAL A 163 -15.76 5.21 -20.41
C VAL A 163 -15.13 4.09 -19.58
N SER A 164 -14.12 3.41 -20.12
CA SER A 164 -13.38 2.34 -19.43
C SER A 164 -11.91 2.67 -19.24
N ALA A 165 -11.49 3.87 -19.64
CA ALA A 165 -10.13 4.35 -19.49
C ALA A 165 -9.67 4.18 -18.03
N GLY A 166 -8.50 3.60 -17.83
CA GLY A 166 -7.95 3.40 -16.49
C GLY A 166 -8.51 2.18 -15.74
N GLN A 167 -9.52 1.48 -16.27
CA GLN A 167 -10.10 0.30 -15.60
C GLN A 167 -9.27 -0.97 -15.85
N CYS A 168 -9.05 -1.74 -14.79
CA CYS A 168 -8.31 -3.00 -14.83
C CYS A 168 -9.17 -4.19 -15.33
N LEU A 169 -9.48 -4.20 -16.63
CA LEU A 169 -10.42 -5.18 -17.22
C LEU A 169 -9.79 -6.55 -17.51
N VAL A 170 -8.48 -6.62 -17.74
CA VAL A 170 -7.79 -7.86 -18.15
C VAL A 170 -7.15 -8.56 -16.96
N ASP A 171 -6.27 -7.85 -16.27
CA ASP A 171 -5.61 -8.33 -15.06
C ASP A 171 -5.88 -7.37 -13.92
N VAL A 172 -6.08 -7.90 -12.72
CA VAL A 172 -6.28 -7.08 -11.53
C VAL A 172 -5.65 -7.73 -10.30
N PHE A 173 -4.96 -6.91 -9.51
CA PHE A 173 -4.52 -7.25 -8.17
C PHE A 173 -5.49 -6.67 -7.14
N THR A 174 -5.97 -7.51 -6.24
CA THR A 174 -6.85 -7.12 -5.14
C THR A 174 -6.41 -7.75 -3.83
N VAL A 175 -6.78 -7.11 -2.72
CA VAL A 175 -6.50 -7.61 -1.39
C VAL A 175 -7.78 -7.65 -0.55
N THR A 176 -7.89 -8.64 0.33
CA THR A 176 -9.01 -8.78 1.26
C THR A 176 -8.55 -9.12 2.68
N GLY A 177 -9.35 -8.71 3.67
CA GLY A 177 -9.10 -8.92 5.10
C GLY A 177 -8.66 -7.67 5.85
N GLN A 178 -8.27 -6.62 5.13
CA GLN A 178 -7.85 -5.32 5.68
C GLN A 178 -9.02 -4.41 6.09
N SER A 179 -8.77 -3.45 6.99
CA SER A 179 -9.74 -2.40 7.35
C SER A 179 -9.63 -1.10 6.56
N ASN A 180 -8.45 -0.78 6.04
CA ASN A 180 -8.25 0.43 5.26
C ASN A 180 -8.66 0.22 3.78
N SER A 181 -8.96 1.33 3.09
CA SER A 181 -9.21 1.30 1.65
C SER A 181 -7.93 0.90 0.91
N VAL A 182 -8.01 -0.15 0.10
CA VAL A 182 -6.97 -0.56 -0.84
C VAL A 182 -7.64 -0.74 -2.20
N PRO A 183 -7.40 0.15 -3.17
CA PRO A 183 -8.01 0.03 -4.49
C PRO A 183 -7.43 -1.18 -5.23
N ALA A 184 -8.20 -1.65 -6.20
CA ALA A 184 -7.72 -2.60 -7.18
C ALA A 184 -6.67 -1.93 -8.08
N ILE A 185 -5.58 -2.63 -8.39
CA ILE A 185 -4.50 -2.10 -9.24
C ILE A 185 -4.09 -3.07 -10.34
N CYS A 186 -3.59 -2.53 -11.45
CA CYS A 186 -3.01 -3.27 -12.58
C CYS A 186 -1.88 -2.44 -13.21
N GLY A 187 -1.35 -2.91 -14.35
CA GLY A 187 -0.23 -2.28 -15.03
C GLY A 187 1.09 -2.35 -14.26
N SER A 188 1.88 -1.27 -14.28
CA SER A 188 3.24 -1.22 -13.75
C SER A 188 3.32 -0.49 -12.39
N ASN A 189 3.76 -1.20 -11.34
CA ASN A 189 3.79 -0.65 -9.97
C ASN A 189 5.10 -1.00 -9.22
N ALA A 190 6.17 -1.33 -9.95
CA ALA A 190 7.46 -1.61 -9.34
C ALA A 190 7.99 -0.41 -8.52
N ASN A 191 8.74 -0.70 -7.46
CA ASN A 191 9.30 0.25 -6.50
C ASN A 191 8.27 1.06 -5.69
N GLN A 192 7.01 0.64 -5.68
CA GLN A 192 5.99 1.17 -4.78
C GLN A 192 5.72 0.20 -3.63
N HIS A 193 5.00 0.67 -2.60
CA HIS A 193 4.59 -0.16 -1.47
C HIS A 193 3.17 0.18 -1.04
N ILE A 194 2.53 -0.75 -0.32
CA ILE A 194 1.26 -0.52 0.35
C ILE A 194 1.27 -1.06 1.78
N TYR A 195 0.56 -0.37 2.66
CA TYR A 195 0.26 -0.75 4.03
C TYR A 195 -1.20 -1.20 4.12
N MET A 196 -1.43 -2.32 4.80
CA MET A 196 -2.76 -2.88 5.00
C MET A 196 -2.98 -3.08 6.49
N ASP A 197 -4.00 -2.40 7.01
CA ASP A 197 -4.38 -2.43 8.41
C ASP A 197 -5.08 -3.75 8.72
N MET A 198 -4.60 -4.43 9.76
CA MET A 198 -5.16 -5.70 10.19
C MET A 198 -6.21 -5.47 11.28
N THR A 199 -7.47 -5.82 11.03
CA THR A 199 -8.51 -5.70 12.05
C THR A 199 -8.28 -6.65 13.24
N PRO A 200 -8.75 -6.27 14.45
CA PRO A 200 -8.93 -7.22 15.54
C PRO A 200 -9.90 -8.32 15.12
N GLY A 201 -9.40 -9.56 14.96
CA GLY A 201 -10.19 -10.73 14.57
C GLY A 201 -9.90 -11.27 13.17
N THR A 202 -9.34 -10.48 12.23
CA THR A 202 -8.83 -11.04 10.98
C THR A 202 -7.53 -11.78 11.24
N GLN A 203 -7.56 -13.09 11.02
CA GLN A 203 -6.39 -13.96 11.17
C GLN A 203 -5.65 -14.17 9.85
N THR A 204 -6.34 -14.01 8.71
CA THR A 204 -5.82 -14.32 7.37
C THR A 204 -6.22 -13.23 6.38
N PHE A 205 -5.24 -12.75 5.62
CA PHE A 205 -5.39 -11.81 4.51
C PHE A 205 -5.24 -12.57 3.20
N SER A 206 -5.98 -12.17 2.16
CA SER A 206 -5.82 -12.74 0.81
C SER A 206 -5.24 -11.69 -0.12
N LEU A 207 -4.15 -12.05 -0.79
CA LEU A 207 -3.59 -11.31 -1.91
C LEU A 207 -3.99 -12.04 -3.18
N ASN A 208 -4.62 -11.37 -4.14
CA ASN A 208 -5.25 -12.05 -5.28
C ASN A 208 -4.82 -11.42 -6.60
N MET A 209 -4.23 -12.22 -7.48
CA MET A 209 -4.06 -11.90 -8.90
C MET A 209 -5.22 -12.56 -9.65
N ILE A 210 -6.05 -11.78 -10.33
CA ILE A 210 -7.09 -12.27 -11.24
C ILE A 210 -6.64 -11.92 -12.65
N LEU A 211 -6.39 -12.94 -13.48
CA LEU A 211 -5.64 -12.81 -14.72
C LEU A 211 -6.42 -13.35 -15.90
N THR A 212 -6.53 -12.58 -16.98
CA THR A 212 -7.31 -12.96 -18.18
C THR A 212 -6.43 -12.97 -19.43
N GLY A 213 -6.65 -13.95 -20.32
CA GLY A 213 -5.90 -14.07 -21.57
C GLY A 213 -4.49 -14.64 -21.39
N THR A 214 -3.94 -15.16 -22.49
CA THR A 214 -2.70 -15.97 -22.50
C THR A 214 -1.51 -15.30 -23.18
N THR A 215 -1.69 -14.09 -23.72
CA THR A 215 -0.66 -13.36 -24.47
C THR A 215 0.04 -12.28 -23.63
N THR A 216 -0.56 -11.87 -22.52
CA THR A 216 0.02 -10.87 -21.61
C THR A 216 1.18 -11.47 -20.82
N SER A 217 2.35 -10.84 -20.95
CA SER A 217 3.52 -11.14 -20.11
C SER A 217 3.39 -10.44 -18.76
N ARG A 218 3.22 -11.22 -17.69
CA ARG A 218 3.09 -10.73 -16.31
C ARG A 218 4.34 -11.05 -15.51
N LEU A 219 4.66 -10.23 -14.53
CA LEU A 219 5.75 -10.49 -13.60
C LEU A 219 5.41 -9.89 -12.25
N TRP A 220 5.55 -10.65 -11.17
CA TRP A 220 5.50 -10.07 -9.83
C TRP A 220 6.54 -10.70 -8.91
N ASN A 221 7.10 -9.85 -8.06
CA ASN A 221 7.96 -10.18 -6.95
C ASN A 221 7.62 -9.20 -5.82
N ILE A 222 6.84 -9.66 -4.86
CA ILE A 222 6.27 -8.84 -3.79
C ILE A 222 6.86 -9.31 -2.47
N ARG A 223 7.54 -8.42 -1.75
CA ARG A 223 7.99 -8.71 -0.39
C ARG A 223 6.89 -8.38 0.60
N ILE A 224 6.52 -9.36 1.41
CA ILE A 224 5.50 -9.26 2.45
C ILE A 224 6.18 -9.13 3.80
N SER A 225 5.91 -8.03 4.49
CA SER A 225 6.41 -7.76 5.84
C SER A 225 5.24 -7.64 6.81
N GLN A 226 5.30 -8.36 7.93
CA GLN A 226 4.39 -8.23 9.05
C GLN A 226 4.96 -7.23 10.04
N ILE A 227 4.23 -6.15 10.29
CA ILE A 227 4.66 -5.02 11.10
C ILE A 227 3.99 -5.11 12.48
N PRO A 228 4.79 -5.22 13.56
CA PRO A 228 4.27 -5.14 14.91
C PRO A 228 3.62 -3.79 15.21
N CYS A 229 2.67 -3.78 16.13
CA CYS A 229 2.04 -2.57 16.63
C CYS A 229 3.07 -1.66 17.31
N GLY A 230 2.89 -0.34 17.18
CA GLY A 230 3.68 0.66 17.93
C GLY A 230 5.15 0.80 17.51
N THR A 231 5.54 0.26 16.35
CA THR A 231 6.88 0.48 15.80
C THR A 231 6.99 1.85 15.14
N SER A 232 8.21 2.37 14.98
CA SER A 232 8.45 3.68 14.33
C SER A 232 8.12 3.72 12.84
N TYR A 233 7.88 2.55 12.24
CA TYR A 233 7.56 2.33 10.83
C TYR A 233 6.15 1.73 10.62
N THR A 234 5.35 1.62 11.69
CA THR A 234 3.90 1.42 11.61
C THR A 234 3.28 2.66 10.97
N ALA A 235 2.52 2.46 9.89
CA ALA A 235 1.81 3.56 9.24
C ALA A 235 0.62 4.01 10.11
N PRO A 236 0.21 5.29 10.05
CA PRO A 236 -1.04 5.73 10.66
C PRO A 236 -2.25 4.97 10.10
N ASP A 237 -3.33 4.89 10.88
CA ASP A 237 -4.58 4.27 10.45
C ASP A 237 -5.08 4.89 9.13
N ASN A 238 -5.62 4.04 8.24
CA ASN A 238 -6.11 4.41 6.92
C ASN A 238 -5.05 4.97 5.95
N CYS A 239 -3.77 4.78 6.24
CA CYS A 239 -2.67 5.17 5.38
C CYS A 239 -2.26 4.04 4.43
N LEU A 240 -2.49 4.19 3.12
CA LEU A 240 -2.10 3.15 2.17
C LEU A 240 -0.61 3.22 1.83
N GLN A 241 -0.09 4.41 1.57
CA GLN A 241 1.34 4.61 1.32
C GLN A 241 1.94 5.49 2.42
N TYR A 242 2.89 4.96 3.17
CA TYR A 242 3.54 5.69 4.25
C TYR A 242 5.02 5.95 3.97
N PHE A 243 5.44 7.20 4.08
CA PHE A 243 6.80 7.65 3.85
C PHE A 243 7.37 8.30 5.12
N THR A 244 8.59 7.92 5.49
CA THR A 244 9.23 8.35 6.75
C THR A 244 10.35 9.35 6.56
N GLU A 245 10.87 9.47 5.34
CA GLU A 245 12.00 10.32 5.00
C GLU A 245 11.58 11.79 4.91
N PRO A 246 12.47 12.75 5.21
CA PRO A 246 12.17 14.18 5.10
C PRO A 246 11.98 14.65 3.65
N THR A 247 12.51 13.88 2.69
CA THR A 247 12.36 14.08 1.25
C THR A 247 12.07 12.76 0.56
N GLY A 248 11.32 12.76 -0.52
CA GLY A 248 11.06 11.54 -1.29
C GLY A 248 10.25 11.82 -2.55
N THR A 249 9.88 10.74 -3.23
CA THR A 249 9.06 10.77 -4.45
C THR A 249 7.77 10.01 -4.21
N LEU A 250 6.67 10.57 -4.69
CA LEU A 250 5.32 10.01 -4.68
C LEU A 250 4.90 9.81 -6.13
N THR A 251 4.36 8.64 -6.44
CA THR A 251 3.75 8.35 -7.74
C THR A 251 2.40 7.71 -7.52
N SER A 252 1.41 8.04 -8.34
CA SER A 252 0.19 7.25 -8.40
C SER A 252 0.49 5.81 -8.84
N PHE A 253 -0.38 4.87 -8.48
CA PHE A 253 -0.34 3.54 -9.08
C PHE A 253 -0.48 3.64 -10.60
N ASN A 254 0.23 2.77 -11.30
CA ASN A 254 0.34 2.75 -12.75
C ASN A 254 0.83 4.07 -13.38
N TYR A 255 1.59 4.90 -12.66
CA TYR A 255 2.22 6.08 -13.27
C TYR A 255 3.19 5.64 -14.38
N GLN A 256 2.82 5.90 -15.63
CA GLN A 256 3.60 5.59 -16.82
C GLN A 256 3.50 6.78 -17.77
N TYR A 257 4.63 7.45 -18.03
CA TYR A 257 4.71 8.59 -18.93
C TYR A 257 5.39 8.22 -20.25
N ALA A 258 4.99 8.90 -21.34
CA ALA A 258 5.56 8.78 -22.70
C ALA A 258 5.66 7.35 -23.24
N THR A 259 4.73 6.48 -22.86
CA THR A 259 4.62 5.14 -23.45
C THR A 259 3.89 5.21 -24.79
N THR A 260 4.25 4.31 -25.70
CA THR A 260 3.51 4.10 -26.94
C THR A 260 2.99 2.66 -26.97
N PRO A 261 1.65 2.43 -26.94
CA PRO A 261 0.58 3.44 -26.87
C PRO A 261 0.52 4.18 -25.52
N VAL A 262 -0.18 5.31 -25.49
CA VAL A 262 -0.42 6.09 -24.26
C VAL A 262 -1.18 5.22 -23.26
N ILE A 263 -0.70 5.17 -22.02
CA ILE A 263 -1.31 4.42 -20.92
C ILE A 263 -1.96 5.42 -19.96
N GLN A 264 -3.20 5.13 -19.57
CA GLN A 264 -3.96 5.96 -18.64
C GLN A 264 -3.59 5.61 -17.18
N HIS A 265 -3.76 6.56 -16.26
CA HIS A 265 -3.77 6.26 -14.83
C HIS A 265 -4.96 5.38 -14.49
N LEU A 266 -4.93 4.79 -13.30
CA LEU A 266 -5.99 3.90 -12.88
C LEU A 266 -7.26 4.67 -12.53
N ALA A 267 -8.40 4.09 -12.88
CA ALA A 267 -9.73 4.47 -12.40
C ALA A 267 -10.01 3.85 -11.02
N TYR A 268 -11.06 4.30 -10.35
CA TYR A 268 -11.53 3.81 -9.04
C TYR A 268 -10.45 3.81 -7.93
N GLN A 269 -9.59 4.82 -7.92
CA GLN A 269 -8.58 4.99 -6.89
C GLN A 269 -9.14 5.84 -5.76
N ASP A 270 -8.98 5.37 -4.52
CA ASP A 270 -9.48 6.06 -3.33
C ASP A 270 -8.60 5.69 -2.14
N TYR A 271 -7.53 6.46 -1.91
CA TYR A 271 -6.55 6.14 -0.88
C TYR A 271 -5.75 7.32 -0.36
N ASN A 272 -5.27 7.20 0.89
CA ASN A 272 -4.39 8.17 1.52
C ASN A 272 -2.91 7.83 1.32
N ILE A 273 -2.12 8.86 1.09
CA ILE A 273 -0.66 8.87 1.12
C ILE A 273 -0.25 9.72 2.32
N CYS A 274 0.54 9.17 3.23
CA CYS A 274 0.96 9.87 4.44
C CYS A 274 2.46 9.98 4.52
N ILE A 275 2.90 11.13 5.03
CA ILE A 275 4.31 11.44 5.22
C ILE A 275 4.48 11.74 6.70
N ARG A 276 5.37 11.02 7.37
CA ARG A 276 5.67 11.23 8.78
C ARG A 276 6.13 12.67 8.98
N THR A 277 5.48 13.43 9.85
CA THR A 277 5.98 14.74 10.26
C THR A 277 7.23 14.56 11.12
N ASN A 278 8.40 14.79 10.53
CA ASN A 278 9.67 14.62 11.23
C ASN A 278 9.87 15.78 12.22
N GLN A 279 10.61 15.53 13.30
CA GLN A 279 10.88 16.55 14.31
C GLN A 279 11.60 17.76 13.69
N GLY A 280 11.18 18.97 14.06
CA GLY A 280 11.75 20.22 13.55
C GLY A 280 11.17 20.71 12.23
N PHE A 281 10.22 19.99 11.62
CA PHE A 281 9.54 20.39 10.41
C PHE A 281 8.11 20.88 10.69
N CYS A 282 7.70 21.97 10.03
CA CYS A 282 6.40 22.62 10.22
C CYS A 282 5.57 22.73 8.94
N GLY A 283 6.18 22.57 7.77
CA GLY A 283 5.47 22.49 6.51
C GLY A 283 6.04 21.42 5.60
N ILE A 284 5.49 21.32 4.41
CA ILE A 284 5.94 20.42 3.37
C ILE A 284 5.71 21.09 2.02
N SER A 285 6.69 20.96 1.12
CA SER A 285 6.57 21.37 -0.28
C SER A 285 6.46 20.13 -1.15
N TYR A 286 5.59 20.19 -2.14
CA TYR A 286 5.47 19.23 -3.23
C TYR A 286 5.88 19.93 -4.52
N ALA A 287 6.68 19.25 -5.34
CA ALA A 287 7.06 19.75 -6.64
C ALA A 287 6.94 18.62 -7.66
N PRO A 288 6.53 18.93 -8.90
CA PRO A 288 6.51 17.94 -9.97
C PRO A 288 7.90 17.31 -10.17
N CYS A 289 7.96 16.01 -10.46
CA CYS A 289 9.22 15.32 -10.75
C CYS A 289 9.96 16.01 -11.92
N SER A 290 11.29 16.11 -11.81
CA SER A 290 12.09 16.89 -12.77
C SER A 290 12.06 16.29 -14.16
N THR A 291 11.95 17.17 -15.15
CA THR A 291 12.02 16.85 -16.57
C THR A 291 13.47 16.55 -16.97
N THR A 292 13.72 15.42 -17.62
CA THR A 292 15.02 15.21 -18.27
C THR A 292 15.16 16.18 -19.44
N THR A 293 16.38 16.66 -19.71
CA THR A 293 16.71 17.81 -20.58
C THR A 293 16.32 17.68 -22.06
N THR A 294 15.61 16.62 -22.45
CA THR A 294 15.23 16.37 -23.85
C THR A 294 13.73 16.47 -24.10
N ASN A 295 12.87 16.42 -23.07
CA ASN A 295 11.42 16.63 -23.21
C ASN A 295 10.88 17.26 -21.91
N SER A 296 10.01 18.26 -22.04
CA SER A 296 9.23 18.83 -20.95
C SER A 296 8.28 17.78 -20.37
N GLU A 297 8.78 16.85 -19.55
CA GLU A 297 7.99 15.77 -18.94
C GLU A 297 6.85 16.37 -18.10
N PRO A 298 5.57 16.24 -18.52
CA PRO A 298 4.47 16.55 -17.66
C PRO A 298 4.43 15.45 -16.59
N SER A 299 4.74 15.82 -15.36
CA SER A 299 4.75 14.88 -14.23
C SER A 299 3.40 14.84 -13.50
N PHE A 300 2.38 15.50 -14.05
CA PHE A 300 1.05 15.62 -13.48
C PHE A 300 0.04 15.74 -14.61
N ALA A 301 -0.90 14.82 -14.70
CA ALA A 301 -2.08 14.90 -15.54
C ALA A 301 -3.16 14.02 -14.92
N ILE A 302 -4.11 14.67 -14.24
CA ILE A 302 -5.27 14.06 -13.60
C ILE A 302 -6.49 14.70 -14.24
N SER A 303 -7.31 13.92 -14.95
CA SER A 303 -8.40 14.43 -15.80
C SER A 303 -7.92 15.38 -16.91
N GLY A 304 -6.92 14.93 -17.71
CA GLY A 304 -6.30 15.72 -18.79
C GLY A 304 -7.17 15.96 -20.05
N THR A 305 -6.56 16.33 -21.18
CA THR A 305 -7.24 16.79 -22.41
C THR A 305 -8.04 15.74 -23.17
N ASP A 306 -9.29 16.08 -23.51
CA ASP A 306 -9.81 15.79 -24.84
C ASP A 306 -10.17 17.09 -25.57
N THR A 307 -9.36 17.45 -26.56
CA THR A 307 -9.56 18.66 -27.38
C THR A 307 -10.74 18.56 -28.36
N ALA A 308 -11.36 17.39 -28.51
CA ALA A 308 -12.46 17.17 -29.46
C ALA A 308 -13.86 17.41 -28.86
N VAL A 309 -13.96 17.63 -27.55
CA VAL A 309 -15.25 17.79 -26.84
C VAL A 309 -15.39 19.24 -26.39
N ALA A 310 -16.61 19.78 -26.55
CA ALA A 310 -16.91 21.21 -26.42
C ALA A 310 -16.17 21.90 -25.27
N ALA A 311 -15.28 22.81 -25.64
CA ALA A 311 -14.49 23.71 -24.78
C ALA A 311 -15.31 24.54 -23.76
N ALA A 312 -16.64 24.41 -23.75
CA ALA A 312 -17.52 25.08 -22.80
C ALA A 312 -17.61 24.36 -21.44
N ALA A 313 -17.24 23.08 -21.33
CA ALA A 313 -17.36 22.32 -20.08
C ALA A 313 -16.06 22.20 -19.28
N PHE A 314 -14.88 22.32 -19.90
CA PHE A 314 -13.59 22.12 -19.21
C PHE A 314 -12.48 22.98 -19.82
N ALA A 315 -12.07 24.06 -19.13
CA ALA A 315 -10.89 24.86 -19.48
C ALA A 315 -9.55 24.20 -19.06
N ALA A 316 -9.59 22.99 -18.49
CA ALA A 316 -8.43 22.26 -17.94
C ALA A 316 -7.49 21.66 -18.99
N GLY A 317 -7.85 21.71 -20.27
CA GLY A 317 -7.05 21.07 -21.32
C GLY A 317 -5.64 21.64 -21.51
N THR A 318 -5.32 22.76 -20.87
CA THR A 318 -3.97 23.35 -20.94
C THR A 318 -3.58 24.00 -19.62
N THR A 319 -4.33 23.76 -18.55
CA THR A 319 -4.15 24.48 -17.29
C THR A 319 -4.37 23.60 -16.06
N SER A 320 -3.92 24.07 -14.91
CA SER A 320 -4.31 23.55 -13.60
C SER A 320 -5.74 23.93 -13.25
N LEU A 321 -6.42 23.07 -12.51
CA LEU A 321 -7.69 23.34 -11.84
C LEU A 321 -7.56 23.04 -10.34
N VAL A 322 -8.44 23.65 -9.55
CA VAL A 322 -8.46 23.50 -8.09
C VAL A 322 -9.88 23.32 -7.56
N ASP A 323 -10.03 22.82 -6.32
CA ASP A 323 -11.29 22.78 -5.56
C ASP A 323 -12.55 22.37 -6.34
N ALA A 324 -13.50 23.29 -6.56
CA ALA A 324 -14.83 22.99 -7.09
C ALA A 324 -14.77 22.56 -8.57
N GLU A 325 -13.74 23.02 -9.29
CA GLU A 325 -13.44 22.62 -10.65
C GLU A 325 -12.88 21.19 -10.74
N CYS A 326 -12.42 20.63 -9.61
CA CYS A 326 -11.95 19.26 -9.47
C CYS A 326 -13.05 18.31 -8.95
N GLY A 327 -14.09 18.14 -9.77
CA GLY A 327 -15.30 17.38 -9.42
C GLY A 327 -15.19 15.86 -9.57
N ASN A 328 -14.34 15.37 -10.48
CA ASN A 328 -14.24 13.96 -10.85
C ASN A 328 -12.98 13.35 -10.21
N ASP A 329 -11.81 13.53 -10.84
CA ASP A 329 -10.54 13.05 -10.32
C ASP A 329 -9.72 14.20 -9.75
N TRP A 330 -9.00 13.93 -8.66
CA TRP A 330 -8.24 14.95 -7.97
C TRP A 330 -7.23 14.38 -6.99
N LEU A 331 -6.18 15.16 -6.76
CA LEU A 331 -5.26 15.00 -5.65
C LEU A 331 -5.56 16.06 -4.60
N GLN A 332 -5.92 15.62 -3.40
CA GLN A 332 -6.12 16.52 -2.28
C GLN A 332 -4.83 16.70 -1.49
N ILE A 333 -4.48 17.96 -1.28
CA ILE A 333 -3.43 18.40 -0.37
C ILE A 333 -4.09 19.41 0.58
N PRO A 334 -4.24 19.08 1.88
CA PRO A 334 -4.91 19.97 2.83
C PRO A 334 -4.27 21.35 2.90
N CYS A 335 -5.04 22.38 2.58
CA CYS A 335 -4.58 23.77 2.53
C CYS A 335 -3.28 23.93 1.70
N ALA A 336 -3.32 23.50 0.45
CA ALA A 336 -2.31 23.75 -0.57
C ALA A 336 -2.23 25.24 -0.95
N THR A 337 -1.03 25.79 -0.98
CA THR A 337 -0.77 27.20 -1.35
C THR A 337 0.48 27.31 -2.23
N ASP A 338 0.54 28.36 -3.05
CA ASP A 338 1.73 28.74 -3.83
C ASP A 338 2.69 29.63 -3.01
N GLN A 339 2.29 30.04 -1.79
CA GLN A 339 3.08 30.92 -0.93
C GLN A 339 3.89 30.14 0.10
N ILE A 340 5.21 30.30 0.06
CA ILE A 340 6.09 29.76 1.10
C ILE A 340 5.89 30.52 2.43
N ASN A 341 5.84 29.78 3.53
CA ASN A 341 5.70 30.25 4.91
C ASN A 341 4.42 31.04 5.21
N SER A 342 3.40 30.95 4.35
CA SER A 342 2.11 31.56 4.62
C SER A 342 1.14 30.55 5.22
N VAL A 343 0.77 30.75 6.48
CA VAL A 343 -0.25 29.95 7.18
C VAL A 343 -1.60 30.61 6.94
N TYR A 344 -2.23 30.31 5.81
CA TYR A 344 -3.62 30.72 5.58
C TYR A 344 -4.57 29.74 6.28
N THR A 345 -5.58 30.24 6.99
CA THR A 345 -6.57 29.42 7.72
C THR A 345 -7.85 29.16 6.94
N SER A 346 -7.98 29.71 5.73
CA SER A 346 -9.14 29.51 4.86
C SER A 346 -8.85 29.97 3.42
N ALA A 347 -9.51 29.34 2.45
CA ALA A 347 -9.62 29.84 1.08
C ALA A 347 -10.33 31.20 1.07
N SER A 348 -9.68 32.27 0.62
CA SER A 348 -10.40 33.45 0.14
C SER A 348 -10.13 33.61 -1.35
N VAL A 349 -11.14 33.29 -2.15
CA VAL A 349 -11.10 33.46 -3.60
C VAL A 349 -11.22 34.95 -3.88
N ALA A 350 -10.10 35.64 -4.01
CA ALA A 350 -10.08 37.03 -4.45
C ALA A 350 -10.08 37.07 -5.99
N ALA A 351 -11.29 37.03 -6.56
CA ALA A 351 -11.61 37.41 -7.95
C ALA A 351 -11.06 36.49 -9.08
N PRO A 352 -11.66 36.53 -10.30
CA PRO A 352 -11.40 35.55 -11.37
C PRO A 352 -10.02 35.65 -12.04
N THR A 353 -9.18 36.61 -11.66
CA THR A 353 -7.91 36.91 -12.34
C THR A 353 -6.80 37.42 -11.40
N GLY A 354 -6.92 37.19 -10.08
CA GLY A 354 -5.93 37.61 -9.08
C GLY A 354 -5.22 36.45 -8.38
N PRO A 355 -4.06 36.68 -7.73
CA PRO A 355 -3.43 35.67 -6.87
C PRO A 355 -4.40 35.27 -5.76
N THR A 356 -4.61 33.96 -5.59
CA THR A 356 -5.47 33.41 -4.54
C THR A 356 -4.95 33.88 -3.18
N VAL A 357 -5.71 34.69 -2.46
CA VAL A 357 -5.42 35.01 -1.05
C VAL A 357 -5.93 33.84 -0.22
N GLY A 358 -5.17 32.76 -0.10
CA GLY A 358 -5.60 31.60 0.68
C GLY A 358 -4.95 30.30 0.26
N CYS A 359 -5.62 29.19 0.58
CA CYS A 359 -5.21 27.85 0.17
C CYS A 359 -6.39 27.07 -0.43
N VAL A 360 -6.07 26.12 -1.30
CA VAL A 360 -7.00 25.17 -1.93
C VAL A 360 -6.85 23.79 -1.28
N ASN A 361 -7.77 22.88 -1.55
CA ASN A 361 -7.70 21.50 -1.06
C ASN A 361 -7.57 20.49 -2.18
N LYS A 362 -8.23 20.68 -3.32
CA LYS A 362 -8.14 19.75 -4.46
C LYS A 362 -7.33 20.36 -5.60
N LEU A 363 -6.54 19.53 -6.27
CA LEU A 363 -5.74 19.88 -7.44
C LEU A 363 -5.99 18.84 -8.54
N CYS A 364 -6.20 19.29 -9.77
CA CYS A 364 -6.41 18.44 -10.95
C CYS A 364 -6.02 19.22 -12.24
N GLY A 365 -6.21 18.61 -13.41
CA GLY A 365 -5.80 19.16 -14.71
C GLY A 365 -4.41 18.67 -15.15
N VAL A 366 -3.80 19.40 -16.08
CA VAL A 366 -2.54 19.00 -16.75
C VAL A 366 -1.28 19.66 -16.17
N PHE A 367 -1.44 20.60 -15.24
CA PHE A 367 -0.33 21.20 -14.50
C PHE A 367 -0.58 21.12 -13.01
N PHE A 368 0.47 20.81 -12.26
CA PHE A 368 0.45 20.83 -10.80
C PHE A 368 0.66 22.26 -10.30
N SER A 369 -0.40 22.86 -9.77
CA SER A 369 -0.37 24.23 -9.22
C SER A 369 -1.53 24.46 -8.26
N ALA A 370 -1.31 25.25 -7.21
CA ALA A 370 -2.37 25.72 -6.30
C ALA A 370 -3.14 26.94 -6.85
N ILE A 371 -2.78 27.41 -8.05
CA ILE A 371 -3.44 28.50 -8.76
C ILE A 371 -4.33 27.89 -9.83
N THR A 372 -5.58 28.34 -9.95
CA THR A 372 -6.47 27.92 -11.04
C THR A 372 -6.02 28.54 -12.37
N ALA A 373 -6.24 27.82 -13.47
CA ALA A 373 -5.87 28.24 -14.82
C ALA A 373 -4.36 28.51 -15.02
N ALA A 374 -3.47 27.93 -14.20
CA ALA A 374 -2.03 28.09 -14.40
C ALA A 374 -1.56 27.30 -15.63
N ALA A 375 -0.77 27.94 -16.49
CA ALA A 375 -0.24 27.36 -17.72
C ALA A 375 1.16 26.73 -17.55
N ALA A 376 1.57 26.46 -16.31
CA ALA A 376 2.83 25.81 -15.98
C ALA A 376 2.77 25.16 -14.60
N ASN A 377 3.57 24.11 -14.43
CA ASN A 377 3.85 23.49 -13.15
C ASN A 377 4.49 24.46 -12.16
N ALA A 378 4.09 24.41 -10.89
CA ALA A 378 4.66 25.19 -9.81
C ALA A 378 4.74 24.36 -8.50
N PRO A 379 5.71 24.64 -7.61
CA PRO A 379 5.70 24.04 -6.28
C PRO A 379 4.45 24.41 -5.48
N VAL A 380 3.94 23.47 -4.71
CA VAL A 380 2.80 23.64 -3.81
C VAL A 380 3.24 23.36 -2.38
N TYR A 381 2.85 24.22 -1.45
CA TYR A 381 3.19 24.13 -0.03
C TYR A 381 1.96 23.78 0.79
N SER A 382 2.15 23.06 1.89
CA SER A 382 1.15 22.89 2.95
C SER A 382 1.81 22.97 4.32
N TYR A 383 1.14 23.64 5.24
CA TYR A 383 1.54 23.75 6.65
C TYR A 383 0.55 23.01 7.58
N THR A 384 -0.37 22.25 7.00
CA THR A 384 -1.35 21.44 7.73
C THR A 384 -0.73 20.12 8.14
N LYS A 385 -0.87 19.76 9.42
CA LYS A 385 -0.41 18.48 9.95
C LYS A 385 -1.61 17.60 10.35
N PRO A 386 -1.52 16.26 10.20
CA PRO A 386 -0.42 15.50 9.60
C PRO A 386 -0.26 15.76 8.09
N PHE A 387 0.95 15.53 7.55
CA PHE A 387 1.21 15.69 6.11
C PHE A 387 0.63 14.50 5.34
N ASN A 388 -0.63 14.64 4.93
CA ASN A 388 -1.37 13.62 4.20
C ASN A 388 -1.85 14.17 2.86
N LEU A 389 -1.84 13.31 1.85
CA LEU A 389 -2.52 13.53 0.58
C LEU A 389 -3.61 12.47 0.43
N TYR A 390 -4.65 12.79 -0.31
CA TYR A 390 -5.72 11.86 -0.64
C TYR A 390 -5.95 11.89 -2.15
N PHE A 391 -5.80 10.73 -2.79
CA PHE A 391 -5.96 10.60 -4.23
C PHE A 391 -7.28 9.92 -4.53
N HIS A 392 -8.08 10.56 -5.38
CA HIS A 392 -9.40 10.09 -5.77
C HIS A 392 -9.53 10.13 -7.30
N THR A 393 -10.01 9.03 -7.87
CA THR A 393 -10.43 8.96 -9.27
C THR A 393 -11.77 8.23 -9.35
N ASP A 394 -12.63 8.66 -10.26
CA ASP A 394 -13.91 8.03 -10.49
C ASP A 394 -13.81 6.85 -11.49
N ALA A 395 -14.94 6.49 -12.11
CA ALA A 395 -15.06 5.40 -13.07
C ALA A 395 -14.58 5.74 -14.49
N SER A 396 -14.50 7.03 -14.81
CA SER A 396 -14.49 7.57 -16.16
C SER A 396 -13.53 8.74 -16.28
N GLU A 397 -12.53 8.57 -17.13
CA GLU A 397 -11.70 9.71 -17.50
C GLU A 397 -12.49 10.70 -18.36
N TYR A 398 -12.14 11.98 -18.27
CA TYR A 398 -12.67 13.06 -19.12
C TYR A 398 -14.13 13.45 -18.89
N GLY A 399 -14.80 12.93 -17.86
CA GLY A 399 -16.19 13.28 -17.53
C GLY A 399 -17.21 12.93 -18.61
N MET A 400 -16.89 11.95 -19.46
CA MET A 400 -17.68 11.60 -20.65
C MET A 400 -18.47 10.30 -20.48
N ALA A 401 -19.72 10.33 -20.93
CA ALA A 401 -20.60 9.16 -21.02
C ALA A 401 -20.57 8.47 -22.41
N SER A 402 -19.73 8.89 -23.36
CA SER A 402 -19.67 8.30 -24.71
C SER A 402 -18.54 7.28 -24.87
N ALA A 403 -18.83 6.19 -25.58
CA ALA A 403 -17.89 5.13 -25.93
C ALA A 403 -16.83 5.54 -26.98
N ASP A 404 -16.52 6.83 -27.08
CA ASP A 404 -15.54 7.35 -28.04
C ASP A 404 -14.14 6.84 -27.67
N ALA A 405 -13.33 6.61 -28.71
CA ALA A 405 -11.96 6.16 -28.54
C ALA A 405 -11.09 7.23 -27.88
N ILE A 406 -10.09 6.78 -27.11
CA ILE A 406 -9.03 7.65 -26.58
C ILE A 406 -8.13 8.08 -27.74
N SER A 407 -7.95 9.39 -27.93
CA SER A 407 -7.05 9.93 -28.98
C SER A 407 -5.59 9.92 -28.51
N THR A 408 -4.63 9.99 -29.42
CA THR A 408 -3.20 10.03 -29.07
C THR A 408 -2.76 11.32 -28.38
N SER A 409 -3.63 12.34 -28.28
CA SER A 409 -3.40 13.60 -27.55
C SER A 409 -4.08 13.65 -26.19
N THR A 410 -4.61 12.51 -25.73
CA THR A 410 -5.40 12.38 -24.51
C THR A 410 -4.53 11.76 -23.42
N GLU A 411 -3.87 12.62 -22.64
CA GLU A 411 -2.89 12.24 -21.63
C GLU A 411 -3.47 12.44 -20.22
N SER A 412 -3.80 11.33 -19.55
CA SER A 412 -4.13 11.28 -18.12
C SER A 412 -3.30 10.14 -17.52
N PHE A 413 -2.05 10.40 -17.16
CA PHE A 413 -1.09 9.39 -16.69
C PHE A 413 -0.84 9.46 -15.16
N GLY A 414 -1.59 10.32 -14.46
CA GLY A 414 -1.57 10.43 -13.01
C GLY A 414 -0.55 11.45 -12.54
N PHE A 415 0.18 11.16 -11.47
CA PHE A 415 1.18 12.10 -10.95
C PHE A 415 2.48 11.43 -10.51
N CYS A 416 3.56 12.19 -10.65
CA CYS A 416 4.85 12.04 -10.01
C CYS A 416 5.20 13.37 -9.34
N LEU A 417 5.33 13.35 -8.01
CA LEU A 417 5.71 14.49 -7.20
C LEU A 417 6.92 14.13 -6.34
N THR A 418 7.83 15.08 -6.17
CA THR A 418 8.80 15.07 -5.09
C THR A 418 8.25 15.85 -3.91
N TYR A 419 8.54 15.41 -2.68
CA TYR A 419 8.21 16.16 -1.49
C TYR A 419 9.46 16.53 -0.69
N THR A 420 9.41 17.64 0.02
CA THR A 420 10.46 18.10 0.94
C THR A 420 9.83 18.77 2.15
N GLN A 421 10.06 18.22 3.35
CA GLN A 421 9.60 18.84 4.59
C GLN A 421 10.34 20.16 4.83
N GLN A 422 9.58 21.19 5.22
CA GLN A 422 10.04 22.54 5.48
C GLN A 422 10.28 22.71 6.98
N ALA A 423 11.48 23.15 7.35
CA ALA A 423 11.85 23.39 8.74
C ALA A 423 10.92 24.43 9.38
N CYS A 424 10.68 24.32 10.67
CA CYS A 424 9.96 25.35 11.42
C CYS A 424 10.74 26.67 11.37
N SER A 425 10.11 27.75 10.92
CA SER A 425 10.73 29.07 11.00
C SER A 425 10.89 29.50 12.46
N SER A 426 12.06 30.07 12.80
CA SER A 426 12.36 30.64 14.12
C SER A 426 11.82 32.06 14.33
N THR A 427 11.09 32.62 13.36
CA THR A 427 10.58 34.00 13.42
C THR A 427 9.32 34.13 14.29
N LEU A 428 9.50 33.98 15.60
CA LEU A 428 8.86 34.83 16.60
C LEU A 428 9.87 35.91 16.99
N SER A 429 10.05 36.91 16.13
CA SER A 429 10.74 38.15 16.49
C SER A 429 9.74 39.29 16.51
N LYS A 430 9.34 39.66 17.73
CA LYS A 430 8.84 40.98 18.17
C LYS A 430 8.56 42.01 17.07
N THR A 431 7.30 42.36 16.91
CA THR A 431 6.89 43.76 16.72
C THR A 431 5.66 44.03 17.57
N SER A 432 5.90 44.12 18.88
CA SER A 432 5.19 45.07 19.73
C SER A 432 6.17 46.21 20.00
N GLY A 433 5.90 47.33 19.34
CA GLY A 433 6.59 48.61 19.48
C GLY A 433 5.67 49.68 18.96
#